data_AF-A0A1M5RJ92-F1
#
_entry.id   AF-A0A1M5RJ92-F1
#
_cell.length_a   1.000
_cell.length_b   1.000
_cell.length_c   1.000
_cell.angle_alpha   90.00
_cell.angle_beta   90.00
_cell.angle_gamma   90.00
#
_symmetry.space_group_name_H-M   'P 1'
#
loop_
_entity.id
_entity.type
_entity.pdbx_description
1 polymer ?
#
loop_
_entity_poly.entity_id
_entity_poly.type
_entity_poly.pdbx_seq_one_letter_code
_entity_poly.pdbx_strand_id
1 'polypeptide(L)'
;MNKQKYHLQRQLKSTGTAYLLTLFVFGTHYGYLGKWGIQILFWITLYGVGVWYLIDLFRIPGLVARHNAKLWQQIDEIEKRERADEVAMNLAILNEKKRQNFS
;
A
#
# COMPACT_ATOMS: atom_id res chain seq x y z
N MET A 1 12.53 -11.07 7.70
CA MET A 1 11.44 -10.22 7.15
C MET A 1 10.11 -10.89 7.46
N ASN A 2 9.24 -10.22 8.21
CA ASN A 2 7.94 -10.76 8.62
C ASN A 2 7.03 -11.02 7.42
N LYS A 3 6.40 -12.21 7.41
CA LYS A 3 5.50 -12.64 6.33
C LYS A 3 4.37 -11.64 6.12
N GLN A 4 3.81 -11.08 7.20
CA GLN A 4 2.74 -10.07 7.12
C GLN A 4 3.20 -8.82 6.39
N LYS A 5 4.36 -8.26 6.77
CA LYS A 5 4.97 -7.10 6.11
C LYS A 5 5.15 -7.34 4.60
N TYR A 6 5.65 -8.52 4.22
CA TYR A 6 5.82 -8.90 2.82
C TYR A 6 4.50 -8.97 2.05
N HIS A 7 3.45 -9.55 2.64
CA HIS A 7 2.12 -9.60 2.02
C HIS A 7 1.52 -8.21 1.80
N LEU A 8 1.78 -7.25 2.68
CA LEU A 8 1.32 -5.87 2.54
C LEU A 8 2.09 -5.12 1.45
N GLN A 9 3.41 -5.28 1.40
CA GLN A 9 4.24 -4.66 0.36
C GLN A 9 3.82 -5.10 -1.05
N ARG A 10 3.44 -6.37 -1.23
CA ARG A 10 2.95 -6.88 -2.52
C ARG A 10 1.60 -6.31 -2.94
N GLN A 11 0.82 -5.78 -2.00
CA GLN A 11 -0.48 -5.16 -2.28
C GLN A 11 -0.36 -3.69 -2.70
N LEU A 12 0.82 -3.08 -2.55
CA LEU A 12 1.07 -1.70 -2.99
C LEU A 12 0.82 -1.58 -4.50
N LYS A 13 0.04 -0.57 -4.87
CA LYS A 13 -0.31 -0.30 -6.27
C LYS A 13 0.62 0.77 -6.83
N SER A 14 0.96 0.65 -8.12
CA SER A 14 1.79 1.63 -8.80
C SER A 14 0.94 2.63 -9.57
N THR A 15 1.27 3.91 -9.42
CA THR A 15 0.64 5.00 -10.18
C THR A 15 0.90 4.87 -11.67
N GLY A 16 2.10 4.41 -12.06
CA GLY A 16 2.44 4.17 -13.47
C GLY A 16 1.56 3.09 -14.09
N THR A 17 1.31 1.99 -13.37
CA THR A 17 0.40 0.94 -13.83
C THR A 17 -1.03 1.44 -13.94
N ALA A 18 -1.49 2.29 -13.00
CA ALA A 18 -2.79 2.92 -13.10
C ALA A 18 -2.92 3.80 -14.35
N TYR A 19 -1.91 4.61 -14.69
CA TYR A 19 -1.90 5.40 -15.92
C TYR A 19 -1.91 4.54 -17.18
N LEU A 20 -1.12 3.46 -17.22
CA LEU A 20 -1.10 2.53 -18.37
C LEU A 20 -2.47 1.88 -18.59
N LEU A 21 -3.17 1.50 -17.52
CA LEU A 21 -4.52 0.94 -17.61
C LEU A 21 -5.55 1.97 -18.06
N THR A 22 -5.41 3.22 -17.65
CA THR A 22 -6.25 4.33 -18.13
C THR A 22 -6.06 4.58 -19.62
N LEU A 23 -4.81 4.55 -20.11
CA LEU A 23 -4.43 4.85 -21.49
C LEU A 23 -4.68 3.70 -22.48
N PHE A 24 -4.34 2.47 -22.10
CA PHE A 24 -4.29 1.35 -23.05
C PHE A 24 -5.39 0.30 -22.87
N VAL A 25 -5.99 0.19 -21.68
CA VAL A 25 -6.92 -0.91 -21.36
C VAL A 25 -8.29 -0.37 -21.02
N PHE A 26 -8.94 0.23 -22.00
CA PHE A 26 -10.32 0.72 -21.91
C PHE A 26 -10.69 1.36 -20.55
N GLY A 27 -9.80 2.20 -19.97
CA GLY A 27 -10.14 2.92 -18.75
C GLY A 27 -10.36 2.02 -17.53
N THR A 28 -9.84 0.78 -17.52
CA THR A 28 -10.04 -0.22 -16.44
C THR A 28 -9.27 0.07 -15.14
N HIS A 29 -8.71 1.27 -15.02
CA HIS A 29 -7.93 1.70 -13.88
C HIS A 29 -8.71 1.68 -12.55
N TYR A 30 -10.04 1.91 -12.55
CA TYR A 30 -10.83 1.79 -11.30
C TYR A 30 -10.90 0.34 -10.82
N GLY A 31 -11.00 -0.65 -11.71
CA GLY A 31 -10.92 -2.07 -11.38
C GLY A 31 -9.58 -2.46 -10.74
N TYR A 32 -8.47 -1.91 -11.23
CA TYR A 32 -7.12 -2.16 -10.66
C TYR A 32 -6.95 -1.64 -9.23
N LEU A 33 -7.65 -0.53 -8.91
CA LEU A 33 -7.71 0.02 -7.56
C LEU A 33 -8.78 -0.65 -6.68
N GLY A 34 -9.45 -1.71 -7.18
CA GLY A 34 -10.51 -2.43 -6.46
C GLY A 34 -11.84 -1.70 -6.39
N LYS A 35 -12.04 -0.65 -7.21
CA LYS A 35 -13.22 0.23 -7.21
C LYS A 35 -14.20 -0.13 -8.34
N TRP A 36 -14.68 -1.37 -8.34
CA TRP A 36 -15.59 -1.88 -9.40
C TRP A 36 -16.91 -1.12 -9.52
N GLY A 37 -17.49 -0.61 -8.44
CA GLY A 37 -18.72 0.19 -8.53
C GLY A 37 -18.56 1.46 -9.37
N ILE A 38 -17.41 2.14 -9.23
CA ILE A 38 -17.08 3.32 -10.04
C ILE A 38 -16.72 2.90 -11.48
N GLN A 39 -16.07 1.75 -11.67
CA GLN A 39 -15.78 1.20 -13.00
C GLN A 39 -17.06 0.94 -13.81
N ILE A 40 -18.09 0.37 -13.18
CA ILE A 40 -19.38 0.10 -13.82
C ILE A 40 -20.10 1.42 -14.13
N LEU A 41 -20.12 2.36 -13.19
CA LEU A 41 -20.69 3.70 -13.43
C LEU A 41 -20.00 4.40 -14.61
N PHE A 42 -18.68 4.30 -14.70
CA PHE A 42 -17.87 4.86 -15.78
C PHE A 42 -18.28 4.30 -17.16
N TRP A 43 -18.52 2.99 -17.25
CA TRP A 43 -19.03 2.37 -18.47
C TRP A 43 -20.47 2.79 -18.81
N ILE A 44 -21.36 2.87 -17.82
CA ILE A 44 -22.75 3.32 -18.01
C ILE A 44 -22.80 4.77 -18.50
N THR A 45 -21.87 5.62 -18.04
CA THR A 45 -21.76 7.03 -18.47
C THR A 45 -21.16 7.20 -19.87
N LEU A 46 -21.05 6.13 -20.69
CA LEU A 46 -20.47 6.17 -22.05
C LEU A 46 -19.10 6.85 -22.07
N TYR A 47 -18.23 6.47 -21.12
CA TYR A 47 -16.87 7.03 -21.03
C TYR A 47 -16.78 8.54 -20.77
N GLY A 48 -17.91 9.19 -20.46
CA GLY A 48 -17.96 10.60 -20.14
C GLY A 48 -17.31 11.51 -21.18
N VAL A 49 -17.60 11.31 -22.48
CA VAL A 49 -17.30 12.26 -23.58
C VAL A 49 -15.84 12.80 -23.62
N GLY A 50 -14.86 12.09 -23.04
CA GLY A 50 -13.46 12.52 -22.93
C GLY A 50 -13.14 13.48 -21.75
N VAL A 51 -14.14 14.11 -21.13
CA VAL A 51 -13.92 14.99 -19.96
C VAL A 51 -13.53 14.19 -18.72
N TRP A 52 -14.14 13.02 -18.54
CA TRP A 52 -13.79 12.11 -17.44
C TRP A 52 -12.34 11.64 -17.50
N TYR A 53 -11.84 11.38 -18.71
CA TYR A 53 -10.47 10.98 -18.95
C TYR A 53 -9.46 12.04 -18.47
N LEU A 54 -9.73 13.32 -18.73
CA LEU A 54 -8.89 14.44 -18.25
C LEU A 54 -8.94 14.58 -16.74
N ILE A 55 -10.12 14.43 -16.13
CA ILE A 55 -10.27 14.48 -14.66
C ILE A 55 -9.49 13.34 -14.00
N ASP A 56 -9.55 12.15 -14.59
CA ASP A 56 -8.89 10.95 -14.06
C ASP A 56 -7.36 11.08 -14.06
N LEU A 57 -6.76 11.75 -15.06
CA LEU A 57 -5.32 12.02 -15.10
C LEU A 57 -4.81 12.74 -13.84
N PHE A 58 -5.57 13.70 -13.31
CA PHE A 58 -5.24 14.41 -12.07
C PHE A 58 -5.65 13.64 -10.81
N ARG A 59 -6.63 12.72 -10.92
CA ARG A 59 -7.17 11.98 -9.78
C ARG A 59 -6.39 10.73 -9.42
N ILE A 60 -5.80 10.05 -10.40
CA ILE A 60 -5.08 8.78 -10.24
C ILE A 60 -3.99 8.85 -9.16
N PRO A 61 -3.10 9.86 -9.12
CA PRO A 61 -2.07 9.95 -8.09
C PRO A 61 -2.67 9.99 -6.69
N GLY A 62 -3.73 10.78 -6.49
CA GLY A 62 -4.43 10.88 -5.21
C GLY A 62 -5.13 9.58 -4.80
N LEU A 63 -5.71 8.86 -5.76
CA LEU A 63 -6.35 7.57 -5.49
C LEU A 63 -5.32 6.48 -5.09
N VAL A 64 -4.20 6.40 -5.81
CA VAL A 64 -3.12 5.46 -5.50
C VAL A 64 -2.47 5.80 -4.17
N ALA A 65 -2.22 7.08 -3.91
CA ALA A 65 -1.69 7.54 -2.63
C ALA A 65 -2.61 7.15 -1.47
N ARG A 66 -3.93 7.34 -1.59
CA ARG A 66 -4.90 6.95 -0.55
C ARG A 66 -4.95 5.44 -0.34
N HIS A 67 -4.88 4.64 -1.41
CA HIS A 67 -4.85 3.18 -1.31
C HIS A 67 -3.57 2.71 -0.58
N ASN A 68 -2.42 3.25 -0.99
CA ASN A 68 -1.13 2.89 -0.41
C ASN A 68 -0.95 3.44 1.01
N ALA A 69 -1.55 4.57 1.37
CA ALA A 69 -1.41 5.18 2.69
C ALA A 69 -1.83 4.21 3.82
N LYS A 70 -2.93 3.47 3.64
CA LYS A 70 -3.38 2.48 4.62
C LYS A 70 -2.39 1.32 4.76
N LEU A 71 -1.82 0.86 3.64
CA LEU A 71 -0.81 -0.20 3.65
C LEU A 71 0.50 0.28 4.31
N TRP A 72 0.92 1.51 4.04
CA TRP A 72 2.10 2.12 4.67
C TRP A 72 1.94 2.27 6.18
N GLN A 73 0.77 2.69 6.65
CA GLN A 73 0.46 2.75 8.09
C GLN A 73 0.62 1.37 8.74
N GLN A 74 0.06 0.33 8.15
CA GLN A 74 0.19 -1.03 8.68
C GLN A 74 1.64 -1.55 8.62
N ILE A 75 2.40 -1.22 7.57
CA ILE A 75 3.82 -1.58 7.46
C ILE A 75 4.65 -0.87 8.55
N ASP A 76 4.42 0.41 8.80
CA ASP A 76 5.11 1.20 9.82
C ASP A 76 4.80 0.69 11.24
N GLU A 77 3.55 0.33 11.52
CA GLU A 77 3.15 -0.28 12.80
C GLU A 77 3.86 -1.62 13.05
N ILE A 78 3.96 -2.48 12.02
CA ILE A 78 4.68 -3.76 12.12
C ILE A 78 6.17 -3.51 12.37
N GLU A 79 6.77 -2.56 11.66
CA GLU A 79 8.20 -2.25 11.81
C GLU A 79 8.55 -1.66 13.18
N LYS A 80 7.68 -0.82 13.75
CA LYS A 80 7.84 -0.29 15.11
C LYS A 80 7.77 -1.39 16.16
N ARG A 81 6.85 -2.36 15.99
CA ARG A 81 6.75 -3.53 16.88
C ARG A 81 8.00 -4.40 16.80
N GLU A 82 8.47 -4.72 15.59
CA GLU A 82 9.70 -5.50 15.38
C GLU A 82 10.90 -4.86 16.07
N ARG A 83 11.08 -3.54 15.93
CA ARG A 83 12.15 -2.81 16.61
C ARG A 83 12.02 -2.84 18.13
N ALA A 84 10.81 -2.71 18.67
CA ALA A 84 10.60 -2.78 20.12
C ALA A 84 10.94 -4.17 20.69
N ASP A 85 10.55 -5.23 19.98
CA ASP A 85 10.81 -6.62 20.37
C ASP A 85 12.33 -6.94 20.30
N GLU A 86 13.02 -6.48 19.24
CA GLU A 86 14.47 -6.63 19.11
C GLU A 86 15.22 -5.90 20.23
N VAL A 87 14.81 -4.67 20.57
CA VAL A 87 15.42 -3.91 21.68
C VAL A 87 15.19 -4.62 23.01
N ALA A 88 13.97 -5.08 23.29
CA ALA A 88 13.65 -5.80 24.51
C ALA A 88 14.47 -7.10 24.65
N MET A 89 14.60 -7.85 23.55
CA MET A 89 15.42 -9.07 23.50
C MET A 89 16.90 -8.77 23.76
N ASN A 90 17.46 -7.77 23.08
CA ASN A 90 18.85 -7.38 23.25
C ASN A 90 19.16 -6.94 24.68
N LEU A 91 18.23 -6.21 25.33
CA LEU A 91 18.36 -5.83 26.73
C LEU A 91 18.29 -7.04 27.67
N ALA A 92 17.39 -7.99 27.42
CA ALA A 92 17.29 -9.23 28.20
C ALA A 92 18.58 -10.06 28.09
N ILE A 93 19.12 -10.22 26.87
CA ILE A 93 20.39 -10.91 26.62
C ILE A 93 21.55 -10.20 27.31
N LEU A 94 21.61 -8.86 27.26
CA LEU A 94 22.64 -8.07 27.94
C LEU A 94 22.59 -8.26 29.45
N ASN A 95 21.39 -8.19 30.03
CA ASN A 95 21.19 -8.40 31.48
C ASN A 95 21.57 -9.81 31.91
N GLU A 96 21.27 -10.82 31.09
CA GLU A 96 21.65 -12.22 31.35
C GLU A 96 23.17 -12.41 31.28
N LYS A 97 23.82 -11.90 30.22
CA LYS A 97 25.29 -11.92 30.12
C LYS A 97 25.95 -11.23 31.30
N LYS A 98 25.38 -10.12 31.76
CA LYS A 98 25.84 -9.42 32.95
C LYS A 98 25.74 -10.34 34.17
N ARG A 99 24.58 -10.96 34.43
CA ARG A 99 24.40 -11.89 35.56
C ARG A 99 25.40 -13.05 35.54
N GLN A 100 25.64 -13.66 34.39
CA GLN A 100 26.58 -14.79 34.27
C GLN A 100 28.04 -14.38 34.54
N ASN A 101 28.44 -13.15 34.22
CA ASN A 101 29.79 -12.66 34.50
C ASN A 101 30.02 -12.24 35.98
N PHE A 102 28.95 -12.11 36.77
CA PHE A 102 29.01 -11.71 38.18
C PHE A 102 28.67 -12.86 39.15
N SER A 103 28.54 -14.10 38.65
CA SER A 103 28.40 -15.35 39.42
C SER A 103 29.69 -16.18 39.32
#